data_AF-A0A964HDY1-F1
#
_entry.id   AF-A0A964HDY1-F1
#
_cell.length_a   1.000
_cell.length_b   1.000
_cell.length_c   1.000
_cell.angle_alpha   90.00
_cell.angle_beta   90.00
_cell.angle_gamma   90.00
#
_symmetry.space_group_name_H-M   'P 1'
#
loop_
_entity.id
_entity.type
_entity.pdbx_description
1 polymer ?
#
loop_
_entity_poly.entity_id
_entity_poly.type
_entity_poly.pdbx_seq_one_letter_code
_entity_poly.pdbx_strand_id
1 'polypeptide(L)'
;MKKVILASVLATVAVGAANAAVDVTACTSGTAAAVNSSATGFVKVQFTPKCSANTVVFGEDNGTYYRVGSYSVKGKNAFGGSTMGGGVSATLCAGTSCAASDATTALSAAASS
;
A
#
# COMPACT_ATOMS: atom_id res chain seq x y z
N MET A 1 -45.69 -32.21 20.83
CA MET A 1 -45.53 -30.95 21.60
C MET A 1 -44.37 -31.20 22.56
N LYS A 2 -43.18 -30.63 22.44
CA LYS A 2 -42.82 -29.22 22.63
C LYS A 2 -41.48 -28.96 21.92
N LYS A 3 -41.37 -27.86 21.15
CA LYS A 3 -40.10 -27.35 20.59
C LYS A 3 -39.55 -26.31 21.55
N VAL A 4 -38.24 -26.29 21.81
CA VAL A 4 -37.53 -25.12 22.34
C VAL A 4 -36.22 -24.95 21.60
N ILE A 5 -36.08 -23.75 21.05
CA ILE A 5 -35.03 -23.24 20.17
C ILE A 5 -33.96 -22.61 21.07
N LEU A 6 -32.72 -23.09 20.99
CA LEU A 6 -31.56 -22.40 21.56
C LEU A 6 -30.76 -21.77 20.40
N ALA A 7 -31.26 -20.63 19.92
CA ALA A 7 -30.54 -19.78 18.99
C ALA A 7 -29.56 -18.92 19.81
N SER A 8 -28.34 -19.41 20.00
CA SER A 8 -27.22 -18.61 20.48
C SER A 8 -26.81 -17.63 19.39
N VAL A 9 -27.33 -16.41 19.48
CA VAL A 9 -26.92 -15.25 18.68
C VAL A 9 -25.50 -14.89 19.06
N LEU A 10 -24.54 -15.33 18.24
CA LEU A 10 -23.16 -14.85 18.29
C LEU A 10 -23.13 -13.44 17.67
N ALA A 11 -23.25 -12.42 18.52
CA ALA A 11 -23.11 -11.03 18.14
C ALA A 11 -21.62 -10.69 17.90
N THR A 12 -21.10 -11.03 16.72
CA THR A 12 -19.85 -10.45 16.21
C THR A 12 -20.16 -9.20 15.40
N VAL A 13 -20.27 -8.06 16.09
CA VAL A 13 -20.13 -6.74 15.43
C VAL A 13 -18.64 -6.43 15.30
N ALA A 14 -17.97 -7.14 14.40
CA ALA A 14 -16.70 -6.67 13.86
C ALA A 14 -17.02 -5.71 12.71
N VAL A 15 -17.39 -4.47 13.04
CA VAL A 15 -17.34 -3.38 12.07
C VAL A 15 -15.87 -2.99 11.95
N GLY A 16 -15.08 -3.85 11.34
CA GLY A 16 -13.85 -3.42 10.71
C GLY A 16 -14.28 -2.53 9.56
N ALA A 17 -14.26 -1.22 9.76
CA ALA A 17 -14.28 -0.30 8.64
C ALA A 17 -13.06 -0.67 7.79
N ALA A 18 -13.29 -1.43 6.71
CA ALA A 18 -12.32 -1.59 5.66
C ALA A 18 -12.12 -0.19 5.09
N ASN A 19 -11.11 0.52 5.60
CA ASN A 19 -10.64 1.72 4.93
C ASN A 19 -10.23 1.25 3.54
N ALA A 20 -10.98 1.67 2.52
CA ALA A 20 -10.61 1.43 1.14
C ALA A 20 -9.23 2.08 0.96
N ALA A 21 -8.21 1.23 0.82
CA ALA A 21 -6.85 1.68 0.71
C ALA A 21 -6.75 2.53 -0.58
N VAL A 22 -6.27 3.76 -0.46
CA VAL A 22 -6.16 4.64 -1.62
C VAL A 22 -4.80 4.39 -2.25
N ASP A 23 -4.81 3.62 -3.33
CA ASP A 23 -3.63 3.42 -4.18
C ASP A 23 -3.34 4.70 -4.97
N VAL A 24 -2.18 5.31 -4.72
CA VAL A 24 -1.69 6.47 -5.45
C VAL A 24 -0.45 6.07 -6.23
N THR A 25 -0.50 6.26 -7.55
CA THR A 25 0.71 6.24 -8.37
C THR A 25 1.45 7.56 -8.19
N ALA A 26 2.32 7.62 -7.18
CA ALA A 26 3.00 8.85 -6.76
C ALA A 26 4.08 9.30 -7.77
N CYS A 27 4.76 8.36 -8.40
CA CYS A 27 5.74 8.62 -9.45
C CYS A 27 5.56 7.67 -10.63
N THR A 28 5.61 8.19 -11.86
CA THR A 28 5.74 7.39 -13.08
C THR A 28 6.53 8.16 -14.13
N SER A 29 7.65 7.61 -14.57
CA SER A 29 8.46 8.15 -15.69
C SER A 29 8.81 9.64 -15.58
N GLY A 30 9.09 10.12 -14.36
CA GLY A 30 9.43 11.52 -14.07
C GLY A 30 8.22 12.43 -13.85
N THR A 31 7.01 11.93 -14.05
CA THR A 31 5.78 12.61 -13.64
C THR A 31 5.46 12.29 -12.18
N ALA A 32 5.18 13.33 -11.40
CA ALA A 32 4.73 13.22 -10.02
C ALA A 32 3.22 13.44 -9.93
N ALA A 33 2.54 12.61 -9.15
CA ALA A 33 1.17 12.85 -8.72
C ALA A 33 1.18 13.31 -7.25
N ALA A 34 0.24 14.17 -6.89
CA ALA A 34 0.08 14.57 -5.50
C ALA A 34 -0.40 13.37 -4.67
N VAL A 35 0.26 13.14 -3.54
CA VAL A 35 -0.22 12.26 -2.47
C VAL A 35 -1.13 13.11 -1.60
N ASN A 36 -2.43 12.90 -1.74
CA ASN A 36 -3.44 13.67 -1.03
C ASN A 36 -3.50 13.27 0.43
N SER A 37 -3.69 14.25 1.32
CA SER A 37 -4.09 13.95 2.69
C SER A 37 -5.58 13.63 2.74
N SER A 38 -5.96 12.85 3.74
CA SER A 38 -7.36 12.57 4.07
C SER A 38 -7.56 12.71 5.58
N ALA A 39 -8.75 13.14 6.00
CA ALA A 39 -9.11 13.21 7.42
C ALA A 39 -8.94 11.84 8.11
N THR A 40 -9.25 10.77 7.39
CA THR A 40 -9.13 9.38 7.86
C THR A 40 -7.85 8.69 7.39
N GLY A 41 -7.03 9.36 6.56
CA GLY A 41 -5.78 8.82 6.01
C GLY A 41 -4.61 8.93 6.97
N PHE A 42 -3.57 8.13 6.79
CA PHE A 42 -2.29 8.27 7.48
C PHE A 42 -1.62 9.58 7.07
N VAL A 43 -1.66 9.93 5.78
CA VAL A 43 -1.09 11.19 5.26
C VAL A 43 -1.93 12.37 5.74
N LYS A 44 -1.34 13.23 6.58
CA LYS A 44 -2.01 14.41 7.15
C LYS A 44 -1.79 15.70 6.37
N VAL A 45 -0.68 15.79 5.66
CA VAL A 45 -0.32 16.95 4.83
C VAL A 45 -0.12 16.45 3.41
N GLN A 46 -0.87 17.01 2.46
CA GLN A 46 -0.70 16.72 1.04
C GLN A 46 0.71 17.11 0.61
N PHE A 47 1.34 16.27 -0.20
CA PHE A 47 2.65 16.56 -0.79
C PHE A 47 2.74 16.01 -2.20
N THR A 48 3.63 16.59 -3.00
CA THR A 48 3.96 16.10 -4.34
C THR A 48 5.43 15.70 -4.34
N PRO A 49 5.77 14.41 -4.53
CA PRO A 49 7.16 13.97 -4.53
C PRO A 49 7.90 14.51 -5.76
N LYS A 50 9.23 14.59 -5.66
CA LYS A 50 10.08 14.81 -6.84
C LYS A 50 10.43 13.46 -7.45
N CYS A 51 9.97 13.24 -8.68
CA CYS A 51 10.15 11.98 -9.38
C CYS A 51 11.29 12.07 -10.41
N SER A 52 12.20 11.10 -10.39
CA SER A 52 13.15 10.90 -11.49
C SER A 52 12.45 10.25 -12.67
N ALA A 53 12.93 10.52 -13.89
CA ALA A 53 12.46 9.88 -15.12
C ALA A 53 12.49 8.34 -15.08
N ASN A 54 13.30 7.77 -14.19
CA ASN A 54 13.51 6.33 -14.11
C ASN A 54 12.83 5.67 -12.91
N THR A 55 12.18 6.42 -12.03
CA THR A 55 11.62 5.88 -10.78
C THR A 55 10.11 5.83 -10.87
N VAL A 56 9.56 4.67 -10.52
CA VAL A 56 8.11 4.48 -10.36
C VAL A 56 7.86 4.17 -8.89
N VAL A 57 6.87 4.83 -8.31
CA VAL A 57 6.50 4.67 -6.91
C VAL A 57 4.98 4.58 -6.83
N PHE A 58 4.51 3.49 -6.26
CA PHE A 58 3.15 3.31 -5.81
C PHE A 58 3.11 3.48 -4.30
N GLY A 59 2.06 4.13 -3.80
CA GLY A 59 1.79 4.27 -2.39
C GLY A 59 0.37 3.84 -2.09
N GLU A 60 0.16 3.37 -0.87
CA GLU A 60 -1.15 2.99 -0.36
C GLU A 60 -1.33 3.60 1.02
N ASP A 61 -2.41 4.38 1.16
CA ASP A 61 -2.87 4.88 2.45
C ASP A 61 -4.04 4.04 2.96
N ASN A 62 -3.87 3.40 4.13
CA ASN A 62 -4.90 2.60 4.79
C ASN A 62 -5.53 3.31 6.02
N GLY A 63 -5.11 4.54 6.30
CA GLY A 63 -5.55 5.33 7.45
C GLY A 63 -4.70 5.17 8.71
N THR A 64 -4.27 3.95 9.00
CA THR A 64 -3.39 3.63 10.15
C THR A 64 -1.91 3.57 9.76
N TYR A 65 -1.64 3.27 8.49
CA TYR A 65 -0.29 3.22 7.93
C TYR A 65 -0.28 3.74 6.50
N TYR A 66 0.93 4.08 6.07
CA TYR A 66 1.25 4.32 4.66
C TYR A 66 2.36 3.38 4.23
N ARG A 67 2.14 2.67 3.13
CA ARG A 67 3.14 1.77 2.54
C ARG A 67 3.45 2.19 1.12
N VAL A 68 4.64 1.82 0.67
CA VAL A 68 5.15 2.14 -0.65
C VAL A 68 5.79 0.93 -1.30
N GLY A 69 5.64 0.84 -2.61
CA GLY A 69 6.36 -0.06 -3.48
C GLY A 69 6.97 0.74 -4.61
N SER A 70 8.25 0.52 -4.88
CA SER A 70 8.97 1.31 -5.87
C SER A 70 9.95 0.47 -6.66
N TYR A 71 10.30 0.94 -7.85
CA TYR A 71 11.38 0.37 -8.62
C TYR A 71 12.02 1.44 -9.51
N SER A 72 13.18 1.10 -10.05
CA SER A 72 13.80 1.86 -11.14
C SER A 72 13.69 1.08 -12.43
N VAL A 73 13.28 1.72 -13.52
CA VAL A 73 13.25 1.10 -14.87
C VAL A 73 14.65 0.68 -15.35
N LYS A 74 15.70 1.25 -14.74
CA LYS A 74 17.10 0.87 -14.96
C LYS A 74 17.62 -0.13 -13.92
N GLY A 75 16.82 -0.44 -12.91
CA GLY A 75 17.17 -1.30 -11.79
C GLY A 75 16.71 -2.74 -12.00
N LYS A 76 17.22 -3.63 -11.13
CA LYS A 76 16.83 -5.04 -11.05
C LYS A 76 16.11 -5.40 -9.76
N ASN A 77 15.95 -4.43 -8.86
CA ASN A 77 15.27 -4.61 -7.59
C ASN A 77 14.04 -3.69 -7.51
N ALA A 78 12.97 -4.24 -6.98
CA ALA A 78 11.87 -3.48 -6.43
C ALA A 78 12.05 -3.36 -4.91
N PHE A 79 11.55 -2.28 -4.33
CA PHE A 79 11.69 -1.95 -2.92
C PHE A 79 10.32 -1.71 -2.31
N GLY A 80 10.08 -2.35 -1.17
CA GLY A 80 8.88 -2.19 -0.36
C GLY A 80 9.22 -1.59 1.00
N GLY A 81 8.36 -0.71 1.51
CA GLY A 81 8.53 -0.11 2.83
C GLY A 81 7.20 0.36 3.40
N SER A 82 7.11 0.44 4.72
CA SER A 82 5.90 0.84 5.44
C SER A 82 6.23 1.65 6.69
N THR A 83 5.31 2.53 7.07
CA THR A 83 5.37 3.27 8.34
C THR A 83 5.11 2.37 9.55
N MET A 84 4.64 1.14 9.34
CA MET A 84 4.50 0.12 10.39
C MET A 84 5.86 -0.42 10.90
N GLY A 85 6.96 -0.11 10.22
CA GLY A 85 8.29 -0.62 10.55
C GLY A 85 8.73 -1.76 9.62
N GLY A 86 9.70 -2.56 10.06
CA GLY A 86 10.25 -3.69 9.28
C GLY A 86 11.36 -3.33 8.28
N GLY A 87 11.70 -2.04 8.16
CA GLY A 87 12.75 -1.56 7.25
C GLY A 87 12.31 -1.57 5.78
N VAL A 88 13.24 -1.21 4.90
CA VAL A 88 13.02 -1.28 3.45
C VAL A 88 13.52 -2.62 2.94
N SER A 89 12.63 -3.42 2.37
CA SER A 89 12.96 -4.71 1.76
C SER A 89 13.23 -4.54 0.27
N ALA A 90 14.30 -5.15 -0.23
CA ALA A 90 14.60 -5.24 -1.66
C ALA A 90 14.25 -6.64 -2.17
N THR A 91 13.52 -6.71 -3.29
CA THR A 91 13.19 -7.96 -3.99
C THR A 91 13.71 -7.90 -5.41
N LEU A 92 14.40 -8.95 -5.86
CA LEU A 92 14.84 -9.05 -7.23
C LEU A 92 13.63 -9.18 -8.15
N CYS A 93 13.56 -8.35 -9.19
CA CYS A 93 12.50 -8.41 -10.19
C CYS A 93 12.65 -9.69 -11.03
N ALA A 94 11.52 -10.26 -11.46
CA ALA A 94 11.54 -11.51 -12.21
C ALA A 94 12.15 -11.35 -13.63
N GLY A 95 12.06 -10.14 -14.20
CA GLY A 95 12.62 -9.80 -15.50
C GLY A 95 14.08 -9.35 -15.46
N THR A 96 14.66 -9.15 -16.65
CA THR A 96 16.00 -8.53 -16.82
C THR A 96 16.03 -7.07 -16.34
N SER A 97 14.88 -6.40 -16.41
CA SER A 97 14.57 -5.11 -15.81
C SER A 97 13.24 -5.20 -15.05
N CYS A 98 13.08 -4.38 -14.02
CA CYS A 98 11.83 -4.28 -13.29
C CYS A 98 10.71 -3.64 -14.13
N ALA A 99 9.48 -4.09 -13.89
CA ALA A 99 8.24 -3.59 -14.44
C ALA A 99 7.31 -3.08 -13.32
N ALA A 100 6.19 -2.44 -13.70
CA ALA A 100 5.23 -1.88 -12.74
C ALA A 100 4.71 -2.93 -11.75
N SER A 101 4.50 -4.17 -12.22
CA SER A 101 4.06 -5.30 -11.38
C SER A 101 5.03 -5.65 -10.25
N ASP A 102 6.33 -5.39 -10.42
CA ASP A 102 7.31 -5.67 -9.37
C ASP A 102 7.15 -4.70 -8.20
N ALA A 103 6.84 -3.42 -8.47
CA ALA A 103 6.58 -2.46 -7.41
C ALA A 103 5.21 -2.64 -6.74
N THR A 104 4.18 -3.06 -7.45
CA THR A 104 2.90 -3.44 -6.80
C THR A 104 3.07 -4.68 -5.92
N THR A 105 3.92 -5.64 -6.35
CA THR A 105 4.27 -6.80 -5.54
C THR A 105 5.05 -6.38 -4.28
N ALA A 106 6.05 -5.50 -4.43
CA ALA A 106 6.82 -4.98 -3.29
C ALA A 106 5.96 -4.14 -2.33
N LEU A 107 4.99 -3.37 -2.84
CA LEU A 107 3.98 -2.66 -2.04
C LEU A 107 3.17 -3.63 -1.20
N SER A 108 2.67 -4.70 -1.83
CA SER A 108 1.83 -5.70 -1.17
C SER A 108 2.59 -6.50 -0.11
N ALA A 109 3.89 -6.72 -0.32
CA ALA A 109 4.78 -7.39 0.62
C ALA A 109 5.22 -6.49 1.80
N ALA A 110 5.05 -5.18 1.70
CA ALA A 110 5.39 -4.26 2.78
C ALA A 110 4.46 -4.45 3.99
N ALA A 111 5.00 -4.29 5.19
CA ALA A 111 4.32 -4.56 6.45
C ALA A 111 2.98 -3.79 6.57
N SER A 112 1.93 -4.49 6.99
CA SER A 112 0.57 -3.96 7.21
C SER A 112 0.04 -4.18 8.63
N SER A 113 0.84 -4.81 9.50
CA SER A 113 0.51 -5.09 10.91
C SER A 113 1.78 -5.23 11.74
#